data_AF-A0A7J7U133-F1
#
_entry.id   AF-A0A7J7U133-F1
#
_cell.length_a   1.000
_cell.length_b   1.000
_cell.length_c   1.000
_cell.angle_alpha   90.00
_cell.angle_beta   90.00
_cell.angle_gamma   90.00
#
_symmetry.space_group_name_H-M   'P 1'
#
loop_
_entity.id
_entity.type
_entity.pdbx_description
1 polymer ?
#
loop_
_entity_poly.entity_id
_entity_poly.type
_entity_poly.pdbx_seq_one_letter_code
_entity_poly.pdbx_strand_id
1 'polypeptide(L)'
;MGKQRNMSQIKQQKKPPELEPHEIEVTNLSETEFRTLMIRMFKELRDDIKRDVEIIMNNQLELKNTITEIKNTLEGITSKLNEAEDHRVSDLEDKLAEITQMEQKEKRIKNNEDGLRVLWDNTRHNNVRIIGIPGGEEREQGIKNIFEVIMSENFPNLVKKTDIQAQKVQFQPG
;
A
#
# COMPACT_ATOMS: atom_id res chain seq x y z
N MET A 1 -83.31 -55.97 -49.23
CA MET A 1 -82.42 -54.89 -48.75
C MET A 1 -81.19 -54.84 -49.64
N GLY A 2 -80.90 -53.70 -50.28
CA GLY A 2 -79.68 -53.52 -51.08
C GLY A 2 -79.54 -52.04 -51.45
N LYS A 3 -78.68 -51.34 -50.71
CA LYS A 3 -78.56 -49.88 -50.64
C LYS A 3 -78.06 -49.24 -51.94
N GLN A 4 -78.73 -48.18 -52.40
CA GLN A 4 -78.20 -47.19 -53.34
C GLN A 4 -76.93 -46.55 -52.77
N ARG A 5 -75.84 -46.54 -53.55
CA ARG A 5 -74.63 -45.75 -53.26
C ARG A 5 -74.75 -44.40 -53.98
N ASN A 6 -74.96 -43.34 -53.20
CA ASN A 6 -74.81 -41.95 -53.64
C ASN A 6 -73.32 -41.61 -53.69
N MET A 7 -72.81 -41.15 -54.83
CA MET A 7 -71.47 -40.58 -54.98
C MET A 7 -71.57 -39.07 -54.84
N SER A 8 -71.31 -38.57 -53.64
CA SER A 8 -71.25 -37.13 -53.35
C SER A 8 -69.92 -36.54 -53.85
N GLN A 9 -70.00 -35.55 -54.74
CA GLN A 9 -68.84 -34.79 -55.22
C GLN A 9 -68.24 -33.96 -54.07
N ILE A 10 -66.98 -34.23 -53.71
CA ILE A 10 -66.21 -33.42 -52.75
C ILE A 10 -65.81 -32.12 -53.46
N LYS A 11 -66.45 -31.01 -53.09
CA LYS A 11 -65.94 -29.67 -53.40
C LYS A 11 -64.66 -29.46 -52.60
N GLN A 12 -63.51 -29.46 -53.28
CA GLN A 12 -62.26 -28.99 -52.70
C GLN A 12 -62.37 -27.49 -52.45
N GLN A 13 -62.51 -27.09 -51.20
CA GLN A 13 -62.37 -25.70 -50.79
C GLN A 13 -60.86 -25.40 -50.79
N LYS A 14 -60.36 -24.77 -51.87
CA LYS A 14 -58.97 -24.33 -51.93
C LYS A 14 -58.75 -23.28 -50.83
N LYS A 15 -57.92 -23.64 -49.84
CA LYS A 15 -57.37 -22.70 -48.87
C LYS A 15 -56.53 -21.67 -49.64
N PRO A 16 -56.75 -20.35 -49.48
CA PRO A 16 -55.98 -19.36 -50.21
C PRO A 16 -54.51 -19.35 -49.74
N PRO A 17 -53.56 -18.98 -50.61
CA PRO A 17 -52.13 -19.01 -50.30
C PRO A 17 -51.81 -18.00 -49.19
N GLU A 18 -51.03 -18.44 -48.21
CA GLU A 18 -50.47 -17.57 -47.17
C GLU A 18 -49.24 -16.87 -47.80
N LEU A 19 -49.45 -15.67 -48.32
CA LEU A 19 -48.41 -14.83 -48.94
C LEU A 19 -47.89 -13.82 -47.92
N GLU A 20 -46.56 -13.75 -47.78
CA GLU A 20 -45.85 -12.85 -46.88
C GLU A 20 -46.17 -11.36 -47.21
N PRO A 21 -46.42 -10.49 -46.21
CA PRO A 21 -46.92 -9.13 -46.42
C PRO A 21 -46.02 -8.21 -47.27
N HIS A 22 -44.72 -8.49 -47.33
CA HIS A 22 -43.70 -7.61 -47.92
C HIS A 22 -43.58 -7.73 -49.45
N GLU A 23 -44.31 -8.65 -50.09
CA GLU A 23 -44.20 -8.95 -51.52
C GLU A 23 -45.51 -8.71 -52.31
N ILE A 24 -46.55 -8.14 -51.69
CA ILE A 24 -47.88 -8.02 -52.31
C ILE A 24 -48.06 -6.66 -53.00
N GLU A 25 -48.16 -6.66 -54.34
CA GLU A 25 -48.54 -5.47 -55.12
C GLU A 25 -49.98 -5.03 -54.79
N VAL A 26 -50.10 -3.86 -54.15
CA VAL A 26 -51.37 -3.31 -53.63
C VAL A 26 -52.38 -2.92 -54.72
N THR A 27 -51.94 -2.78 -55.97
CA THR A 27 -52.74 -2.22 -57.08
C THR A 27 -53.80 -3.17 -57.64
N ASN A 28 -53.73 -4.48 -57.33
CA ASN A 28 -54.65 -5.50 -57.86
C ASN A 28 -55.55 -6.16 -56.81
N LEU A 29 -55.56 -5.67 -55.56
CA LEU A 29 -56.34 -6.25 -54.47
C LEU A 29 -57.79 -5.79 -54.48
N SER A 30 -58.74 -6.69 -54.19
CA SER A 30 -60.10 -6.28 -53.81
C SER A 30 -60.09 -5.50 -52.49
N GLU A 31 -61.10 -4.66 -52.25
CA GLU A 31 -61.16 -3.86 -51.03
C GLU A 31 -61.16 -4.72 -49.74
N THR A 32 -61.75 -5.92 -49.80
CA THR A 32 -61.69 -6.89 -48.69
C THR A 32 -60.29 -7.42 -48.45
N GLU A 33 -59.55 -7.76 -49.50
CA GLU A 33 -58.17 -8.26 -49.39
C GLU A 33 -57.22 -7.16 -48.89
N PHE A 34 -57.39 -5.93 -49.37
CA PHE A 34 -56.65 -4.77 -48.89
C PHE A 34 -56.91 -4.51 -47.39
N ARG A 35 -58.18 -4.53 -46.95
CA ARG A 35 -58.52 -4.36 -45.53
C ARG A 35 -57.89 -5.44 -44.64
N THR A 36 -57.93 -6.70 -45.09
CA THR A 36 -57.29 -7.82 -44.38
C THR A 36 -55.77 -7.64 -44.30
N LEU A 37 -55.13 -7.21 -45.41
CA LEU A 37 -53.70 -6.94 -45.44
C LEU A 37 -53.31 -5.84 -44.45
N MET A 38 -54.03 -4.72 -44.43
CA MET A 38 -53.77 -3.62 -43.50
C MET A 38 -53.91 -4.05 -42.03
N ILE A 39 -54.96 -4.82 -41.69
CA ILE A 39 -55.14 -5.35 -40.33
C ILE A 39 -53.95 -6.23 -39.92
N ARG A 40 -53.48 -7.08 -40.83
CA ARG A 40 -52.32 -7.95 -40.59
C ARG A 40 -51.04 -7.12 -40.36
N MET A 41 -50.73 -6.18 -41.25
CA MET A 41 -49.54 -5.33 -41.11
C MET A 41 -49.54 -4.51 -39.82
N PHE A 42 -50.68 -3.91 -39.45
CA PHE A 42 -50.79 -3.17 -38.19
C PHE A 42 -50.66 -4.06 -36.96
N LYS A 43 -51.08 -5.33 -37.06
CA LYS A 43 -50.92 -6.30 -35.98
C LYS A 43 -49.46 -6.69 -35.82
N GLU A 44 -48.76 -6.99 -36.91
CA GLU A 44 -47.32 -7.29 -36.90
C GLU A 44 -46.52 -6.12 -36.32
N LEU A 45 -46.75 -4.90 -36.81
CA LEU A 45 -46.11 -3.70 -36.29
C LEU A 45 -46.36 -3.50 -34.78
N ARG A 46 -47.59 -3.76 -34.32
CA ARG A 46 -47.93 -3.68 -32.89
C ARG A 46 -47.16 -4.72 -32.08
N ASP A 47 -47.08 -5.95 -32.57
CA ASP A 47 -46.42 -7.05 -31.88
C ASP A 47 -44.89 -6.83 -31.83
N ASP A 48 -44.30 -6.27 -32.89
CA ASP A 48 -42.88 -5.89 -32.94
C ASP A 48 -42.57 -4.75 -31.97
N ILE A 49 -43.35 -3.67 -31.98
CA ILE A 49 -43.20 -2.57 -31.01
C ILE A 49 -43.32 -3.09 -29.58
N LYS A 50 -44.28 -3.99 -29.32
CA LYS A 50 -44.47 -4.56 -27.99
C LYS A 50 -43.24 -5.35 -27.54
N ARG A 51 -42.67 -6.17 -28.43
CA ARG A 51 -41.46 -6.96 -28.16
C ARG A 51 -40.26 -6.04 -27.88
N ASP A 52 -40.06 -5.01 -28.68
CA ASP A 52 -38.96 -4.07 -28.52
C ASP A 52 -39.08 -3.30 -27.20
N VAL A 53 -40.28 -2.86 -26.82
CA VAL A 53 -40.54 -2.19 -25.53
C VAL A 53 -40.22 -3.12 -24.36
N GLU A 54 -40.60 -4.39 -24.43
CA GLU A 54 -40.30 -5.37 -23.38
C GLU A 54 -38.80 -5.60 -23.21
N ILE A 55 -38.05 -5.71 -24.33
CA ILE A 55 -36.59 -5.80 -24.32
C ILE A 55 -35.96 -4.54 -23.69
N ILE A 56 -36.42 -3.36 -24.09
CA ILE A 56 -35.91 -2.08 -23.56
C ILE A 56 -36.16 -1.99 -22.05
N MET A 57 -37.35 -2.38 -21.58
CA MET A 57 -37.69 -2.37 -20.15
C MET A 57 -36.79 -3.31 -19.34
N ASN A 58 -36.53 -4.51 -19.84
CA ASN A 58 -35.64 -5.47 -19.18
C ASN A 58 -34.21 -4.93 -19.09
N ASN A 59 -33.66 -4.39 -20.20
CA ASN A 59 -32.34 -3.79 -20.20
C ASN A 59 -32.24 -2.59 -19.24
N GLN A 60 -33.28 -1.76 -19.15
CA GLN A 60 -33.32 -0.65 -18.18
C GLN A 60 -33.29 -1.14 -16.73
N LEU A 61 -33.99 -2.24 -16.42
CA LEU A 61 -33.98 -2.83 -15.09
C LEU A 61 -32.60 -3.37 -14.72
N GLU A 62 -31.96 -4.09 -15.64
CA GLU A 62 -30.58 -4.60 -15.45
C GLU A 62 -29.59 -3.45 -15.21
N LEU A 63 -29.61 -2.41 -16.05
CA LEU A 63 -28.75 -1.24 -15.89
C LEU A 63 -28.94 -0.57 -14.52
N LYS A 64 -30.19 -0.43 -14.04
CA LYS A 64 -30.48 0.16 -12.74
C LYS A 64 -29.90 -0.68 -11.59
N ASN A 65 -29.97 -2.01 -11.70
CA ASN A 65 -29.36 -2.91 -10.71
C ASN A 65 -27.84 -2.77 -10.70
N THR A 66 -27.20 -2.79 -11.88
CA THR A 66 -25.74 -2.62 -12.00
C THR A 66 -25.28 -1.26 -11.46
N ILE A 67 -26.00 -0.17 -11.73
CA ILE A 67 -25.69 1.15 -11.17
C ILE A 67 -25.75 1.13 -9.64
N THR A 68 -26.73 0.41 -9.07
CA THR A 68 -26.89 0.29 -7.61
C THR A 68 -25.73 -0.51 -7.00
N GLU A 69 -25.32 -1.60 -7.63
CA GLU A 69 -24.15 -2.38 -7.21
C GLU A 69 -22.85 -1.56 -7.29
N ILE A 70 -22.65 -0.82 -8.39
CA ILE A 70 -21.51 0.10 -8.53
C ILE A 70 -21.50 1.13 -7.41
N LYS A 71 -22.65 1.74 -7.10
CA LYS A 71 -22.76 2.71 -6.01
C LYS A 71 -22.34 2.11 -4.66
N ASN A 72 -22.84 0.92 -4.33
CA ASN A 72 -22.52 0.26 -3.06
C ASN A 72 -21.03 -0.13 -2.98
N THR A 73 -20.44 -0.60 -4.08
CA THR A 73 -19.01 -0.91 -4.11
C THR A 73 -18.15 0.34 -3.96
N LEU A 74 -18.52 1.46 -4.59
CA LEU A 74 -17.83 2.74 -4.42
C LEU A 74 -17.92 3.26 -2.97
N GLU A 75 -19.08 3.14 -2.33
CA GLU A 75 -19.24 3.50 -0.92
C GLU A 75 -18.34 2.65 -0.03
N GLY A 76 -18.29 1.33 -0.26
CA GLY A 76 -17.40 0.42 0.47
C GLY A 76 -15.92 0.70 0.24
N ILE A 77 -15.51 1.08 -0.97
CA ILE A 77 -14.13 1.52 -1.26
C ILE A 77 -13.81 2.82 -0.51
N THR A 78 -14.75 3.77 -0.50
CA THR A 78 -14.57 5.07 0.17
C THR A 78 -14.38 4.89 1.68
N SER A 79 -15.17 4.02 2.33
CA SER A 79 -14.99 3.73 3.76
C SER A 79 -13.61 3.13 4.06
N LYS A 80 -13.14 2.18 3.24
CA LYS A 80 -11.81 1.57 3.39
C LYS A 80 -10.68 2.56 3.17
N LEU A 81 -10.85 3.50 2.25
CA LEU A 81 -9.87 4.56 2.00
C LEU A 81 -9.74 5.47 3.22
N ASN A 82 -10.88 5.92 3.76
CA ASN A 82 -10.89 6.75 4.97
C ASN A 82 -10.25 6.03 6.16
N GLU A 83 -10.54 4.75 6.38
CA GLU A 83 -9.88 3.95 7.44
C GLU A 83 -8.36 3.88 7.25
N ALA A 84 -7.89 3.73 6.01
CA ALA A 84 -6.47 3.69 5.72
C ALA A 84 -5.80 5.06 5.94
N GLU A 85 -6.46 6.15 5.57
CA GLU A 85 -5.97 7.52 5.75
C GLU A 85 -5.94 7.90 7.24
N ASP A 86 -7.07 7.76 7.93
CA ASP A 86 -7.24 8.22 9.31
C ASP A 86 -6.41 7.42 10.32
N HIS A 87 -6.37 6.09 10.19
CA HIS A 87 -5.69 5.26 11.18
C HIS A 87 -4.29 4.86 10.73
N ARG A 88 -4.14 4.35 9.50
CA ARG A 88 -2.88 3.72 9.12
C ARG A 88 -1.81 4.74 8.75
N VAL A 89 -2.17 5.80 8.03
CA VAL A 89 -1.20 6.84 7.64
C VAL A 89 -0.83 7.69 8.85
N SER A 90 -1.82 8.16 9.62
CA SER A 90 -1.57 8.92 10.85
C SER A 90 -0.64 8.20 11.83
N ASP A 91 -0.89 6.91 12.13
CA ASP A 91 -0.03 6.12 13.02
C ASP A 91 1.41 5.98 12.51
N LEU A 92 1.60 5.95 11.18
CA LEU A 92 2.92 5.87 10.57
C LEU A 92 3.65 7.20 10.62
N GLU A 93 2.93 8.33 10.47
CA GLU A 93 3.50 9.67 10.62
C GLU A 93 4.01 9.90 12.04
N ASP A 94 3.25 9.49 13.06
CA ASP A 94 3.66 9.57 14.46
C ASP A 94 4.91 8.73 14.73
N LYS A 95 4.94 7.48 14.26
CA LYS A 95 6.13 6.60 14.38
C LYS A 95 7.35 7.19 13.68
N LEU A 96 7.17 7.82 12.53
CA LEU A 96 8.27 8.46 11.80
C LEU A 96 8.83 9.65 12.59
N ALA A 97 7.97 10.42 13.25
CA ALA A 97 8.39 11.51 14.12
C ALA A 97 9.20 11.00 15.33
N GLU A 98 8.76 9.90 15.95
CA GLU A 98 9.51 9.24 17.03
C GLU A 98 10.89 8.75 16.59
N ILE A 99 10.98 8.08 15.44
CA ILE A 99 12.25 7.61 14.86
C ILE A 99 13.20 8.78 14.63
N THR A 100 12.70 9.87 14.02
CA THR A 100 13.49 11.08 13.77
C THR A 100 14.05 11.67 15.08
N GLN A 101 13.25 11.67 16.15
CA GLN A 101 13.69 12.13 17.45
C GLN A 101 14.78 11.20 18.05
N MET A 102 14.64 9.88 17.88
CA MET A 102 15.65 8.91 18.34
C MET A 102 16.98 9.09 17.61
N GLU A 103 16.97 9.26 16.29
CA GLU A 103 18.18 9.50 15.50
C GLU A 103 18.93 10.77 15.93
N GLN A 104 18.19 11.83 16.28
CA GLN A 104 18.79 13.06 16.83
C GLN A 104 19.45 12.81 18.19
N LYS A 105 18.82 12.03 19.07
CA LYS A 105 19.39 11.64 20.36
C LYS A 105 20.66 10.81 20.16
N GLU A 106 20.66 9.86 19.23
CA GLU A 106 21.81 9.03 18.89
C GLU A 106 22.99 9.88 18.40
N LYS A 107 22.75 10.82 17.48
CA LYS A 107 23.78 11.78 17.02
C LYS A 107 24.38 12.59 18.17
N ARG A 108 23.55 13.04 19.11
CA ARG A 108 24.02 13.76 20.30
C ARG A 108 24.87 12.89 21.20
N ILE A 109 24.47 11.63 21.41
CA ILE A 109 25.26 10.66 22.21
C ILE A 109 26.62 10.44 21.55
N LYS A 110 26.67 10.18 20.25
CA LYS A 110 27.91 9.98 19.50
C LYS A 110 28.85 11.19 19.60
N ASN A 111 28.31 12.40 19.40
CA ASN A 111 29.11 13.63 19.54
C ASN A 111 29.64 13.81 20.98
N ASN A 112 28.84 13.46 21.98
CA ASN A 112 29.28 13.51 23.38
C ASN A 112 30.36 12.48 23.68
N GLU A 113 30.25 11.25 23.14
CA GLU A 113 31.28 10.21 23.27
C GLU A 113 32.61 10.65 22.64
N ASP A 114 32.56 11.20 21.43
CA ASP A 114 33.74 11.74 20.75
C ASP A 114 34.36 12.90 21.55
N GLY A 115 33.52 13.80 22.07
CA GLY A 115 33.96 14.91 22.94
C GLY A 115 34.60 14.42 24.24
N LEU A 116 34.02 13.41 24.89
CA LEU A 116 34.57 12.79 26.09
C LEU A 116 35.92 12.12 25.83
N ARG A 117 36.09 11.46 24.67
CA ARG A 117 37.38 10.90 24.27
C ARG A 117 38.44 12.00 24.15
N VAL A 118 38.14 13.10 23.48
CA VAL A 118 39.06 14.24 23.36
C VAL A 118 39.42 14.83 24.71
N LEU A 119 38.43 15.04 25.60
CA LEU A 119 38.69 15.54 26.96
C LEU A 119 39.56 14.59 27.78
N TRP A 120 39.34 13.29 27.64
CA TRP A 120 40.12 12.27 28.33
C TRP A 120 41.57 12.24 27.84
N ASP A 121 41.78 12.29 26.54
CA ASP A 121 43.10 12.34 25.92
C ASP A 121 43.84 13.61 26.34
N ASN A 122 43.17 14.77 26.34
CA ASN A 122 43.73 16.03 26.82
C ASN A 122 44.12 15.97 28.31
N THR A 123 43.27 15.39 29.15
CA THR A 123 43.54 15.22 30.60
C THR A 123 44.75 14.31 30.82
N ARG A 124 44.99 13.35 29.92
CA ARG A 124 46.08 12.38 30.00
C ARG A 124 47.33 12.78 29.23
N HIS A 125 47.30 13.88 28.46
CA HIS A 125 48.40 14.27 27.57
C HIS A 125 49.75 14.42 28.28
N ASN A 126 49.74 14.90 29.53
CA ASN A 126 50.94 15.07 30.35
C ASN A 126 51.22 13.90 31.31
N ASN A 127 50.43 12.82 31.24
CA ASN A 127 50.59 11.68 32.13
C ASN A 127 51.62 10.70 31.56
N VAL A 128 52.61 10.31 32.38
CA VAL A 128 53.60 9.29 32.05
C VAL A 128 53.30 8.02 32.84
N ARG A 129 53.27 6.86 32.16
CA ARG A 129 53.08 5.55 32.81
C ARG A 129 54.44 4.86 32.93
N ILE A 130 54.85 4.59 34.16
CA ILE A 130 56.06 3.81 34.48
C ILE A 130 55.62 2.38 34.81
N ILE A 131 56.23 1.39 34.16
CA ILE A 131 55.92 -0.04 34.30
C ILE A 131 57.19 -0.79 34.72
N GLY A 132 57.04 -1.90 35.44
CA GLY A 132 58.16 -2.76 35.86
C GLY A 132 58.72 -2.42 37.24
N ILE A 133 58.05 -1.58 38.02
CA ILE A 133 58.41 -1.28 39.41
C ILE A 133 58.13 -2.53 40.26
N PRO A 134 59.13 -3.08 40.98
CA PRO A 134 58.92 -4.20 41.89
C PRO A 134 57.82 -3.91 42.93
N GLY A 135 56.90 -4.85 43.10
CA GLY A 135 55.83 -4.72 44.07
C GLY A 135 56.37 -4.65 45.49
N GLY A 136 55.91 -3.67 46.28
CA GLY A 136 56.35 -3.45 47.67
C GLY A 136 57.22 -2.22 47.88
N GLU A 137 57.94 -1.74 46.86
CA GLU A 137 58.78 -0.53 46.95
C GLU A 137 57.98 0.70 47.37
N GLU A 138 56.70 0.77 46.95
CA GLU A 138 55.78 1.85 47.28
C GLU A 138 55.53 2.01 48.79
N ARG A 139 55.62 0.90 49.55
CA ARG A 139 55.41 0.88 51.01
C ARG A 139 56.69 1.17 51.77
N GLU A 140 57.84 0.80 51.20
CA GLU A 140 59.14 0.94 51.83
C GLU A 140 59.72 2.35 51.67
N GLN A 141 59.60 2.92 50.47
CA GLN A 141 60.29 4.16 50.11
C GLN A 141 59.33 5.31 49.77
N GLY A 142 58.05 5.00 49.51
CA GLY A 142 57.04 5.97 49.14
C GLY A 142 57.07 6.35 47.65
N ILE A 143 55.88 6.52 47.07
CA ILE A 143 55.67 6.70 45.61
C ILE A 143 56.49 7.88 45.03
N LYS A 144 56.55 9.01 45.75
CA LYS A 144 57.28 10.20 45.29
C LYS A 144 58.80 9.97 45.27
N ASN A 145 59.34 9.25 46.25
CA ASN A 145 60.77 8.94 46.32
C ASN A 145 61.19 8.05 45.16
N ILE A 146 60.38 7.04 44.83
CA ILE A 146 60.64 6.16 43.67
C ILE A 146 60.74 6.97 42.37
N PHE A 147 59.85 7.93 42.16
CA PHE A 147 59.92 8.80 40.98
C PHE A 147 61.22 9.63 40.94
N GLU A 148 61.64 10.21 42.07
CA GLU A 148 62.89 10.99 42.15
C GLU A 148 64.14 10.12 41.91
N VAL A 149 64.16 8.89 42.42
CA VAL A 149 65.23 7.90 42.15
C VAL A 149 65.28 7.57 40.67
N ILE A 150 64.16 7.20 40.06
CA ILE A 150 64.10 6.87 38.62
C ILE A 150 64.61 8.03 37.76
N MET A 151 64.19 9.26 38.06
CA MET A 151 64.59 10.44 37.30
C MET A 151 66.07 10.78 37.44
N SER A 152 66.63 10.65 38.64
CA SER A 152 68.04 10.97 38.90
C SER A 152 68.99 9.90 38.36
N GLU A 153 68.63 8.62 38.43
CA GLU A 153 69.43 7.51 37.90
C GLU A 153 69.41 7.46 36.36
N ASN A 154 68.23 7.59 35.74
CA ASN A 154 68.09 7.41 34.29
C ASN A 154 68.22 8.71 33.48
N PHE A 155 67.83 9.86 34.05
CA PHE A 155 67.81 11.15 33.36
C PHE A 155 68.53 12.27 34.12
N PRO A 156 69.79 12.07 34.57
CA PRO A 156 70.50 13.03 35.43
C PRO A 156 70.70 14.41 34.78
N ASN A 157 70.86 14.45 33.45
CA ASN A 157 71.01 15.71 32.71
C ASN A 157 69.70 16.50 32.64
N LEU A 158 68.55 15.82 32.65
CA LEU A 158 67.25 16.45 32.56
C LEU A 158 66.87 17.09 33.90
N VAL A 159 67.12 16.38 35.01
CA VAL A 159 66.94 16.89 36.37
C VAL A 159 67.79 18.13 36.65
N LYS A 160 69.02 18.18 36.09
CA LYS A 160 69.91 19.36 36.26
C LYS A 160 69.49 20.58 35.43
N LYS A 161 68.85 20.36 34.28
CA LYS A 161 68.52 21.43 33.32
C LYS A 161 67.10 21.97 33.48
N THR A 162 66.22 21.23 34.14
CA THR A 162 64.79 21.54 34.19
C THR A 162 64.24 21.13 35.54
N ASP A 163 63.43 22.01 36.13
CA ASP A 163 62.71 21.71 37.37
C ASP A 163 61.51 20.81 37.05
N ILE A 164 61.69 19.51 37.21
CA ILE A 164 60.64 18.50 36.96
C ILE A 164 59.82 18.33 38.22
N GLN A 165 58.57 18.76 38.16
CA GLN A 165 57.61 18.59 39.26
C GLN A 165 56.45 17.70 38.81
N ALA A 166 56.19 16.63 39.57
CA ALA A 166 55.02 15.81 39.37
C ALA A 166 53.85 16.36 40.20
N GLN A 167 52.73 16.69 39.54
CA GLN A 167 51.55 17.21 40.23
C GLN A 167 50.85 16.13 41.08
N LYS A 168 50.81 14.89 40.59
CA LYS A 168 50.27 13.73 41.30
C LYS A 168 51.00 12.47 40.85
N VAL A 169 51.38 11.61 41.79
CA VAL A 169 51.93 10.28 41.50
C VAL A 169 51.08 9.25 42.23
N GLN A 170 50.68 8.20 41.53
CA GLN A 170 49.85 7.14 42.09
C GLN A 170 50.13 5.82 41.36
N PHE A 171 50.12 4.71 42.09
CA PHE A 171 50.07 3.40 41.49
C PHE A 171 48.67 3.12 40.95
N GLN A 172 48.59 2.51 39.78
CA GLN A 172 47.33 1.99 39.28
C GLN A 172 47.23 0.52 39.67
N PRO A 173 46.10 0.07 40.24
CA PRO A 173 45.88 -1.35 40.47
C PRO A 173 45.97 -2.09 39.13
N GLY A 174 46.70 -3.20 39.14
CA GLY A 174 46.88 -4.10 37.99
C GLY A 174 45.69 -5.02 37.78
#